data_AF-A0AAD6CHI3-F1
#
_entry.id   AF-A0AAD6CHI3-F1
#
_cell.length_a   1.000
_cell.length_b   1.000
_cell.length_c   1.000
_cell.angle_alpha   90.00
_cell.angle_beta   90.00
_cell.angle_gamma   90.00
#
_symmetry.space_group_name_H-M   'P 1'
#
loop_
_entity.id
_entity.type
_entity.pdbx_description
1 polymer ?
#
loop_
_entity_poly.entity_id
_entity_poly.type
_entity_poly.pdbx_seq_one_letter_code
_entity_poly.pdbx_strand_id
1 'polypeptide(L)'
;MSSSEIERLQRLLANAEQQLSASQQQLSVSQQRLSKTNLPTFLDGLHKHLFLGLEVQLDETQSTRGDPANTINRLRPRKLKAWNTFESEQEEVWRLLMKSSIVEDNLFTSLHTLEEMGESIRQRLIGSELDLNHFLRQTVEDHVSKIIEELYRDPALRAKFDLRGSIRFENHSNTLSPERELEEGLQSMDIRGRPTRRSPRIAAKEKSRSNTTTGEPKTPRPVPTKRPRADQFCVYNIPNKSSESIHRVAAYIKEYKSPHKVKLGLIYGGLDDLDVDEVMVQNENETPMVRFQRALVGLLSQPFDYMVRARTQVGVFSTGEADIYLHIGEDPSTLYYHLSVPKGDVGDETGWDPYSNRPNRLHLTAVGRSLAFTLQALKMQQRSQAWGLHAVDTLPRWEIVLADALDEIAEEEVPSSEYRPPKPKPDNFVRSPIQLRRRRTEPTPSNCRPAQQYGGSDDEGGDPYTPSRSQPSSRPKQKEQESSRSEPPSFSKFSPWGESTTLLHPHVPTRDDERTWRRSGPGLS
;
A
#
# COMPACT_ATOMS: atom_id res chain seq x y z
N MET A 1 -53.05 -27.40 38.30
CA MET A 1 -51.63 -27.05 38.44
C MET A 1 -51.50 -26.09 39.59
N SER A 2 -50.44 -26.20 40.41
CA SER A 2 -50.21 -25.23 41.48
C SER A 2 -49.59 -23.93 40.94
N SER A 3 -49.68 -22.84 41.70
CA SER A 3 -49.07 -21.55 41.29
C SER A 3 -47.56 -21.66 41.07
N SER A 4 -46.87 -22.48 41.87
CA SER A 4 -45.42 -22.71 41.74
C SER A 4 -45.04 -23.55 40.51
N GLU A 5 -45.96 -24.40 40.05
CA GLU A 5 -45.80 -25.22 38.85
C GLU A 5 -45.92 -24.37 37.57
N ILE A 6 -46.87 -23.42 37.56
CA ILE A 6 -47.02 -22.41 36.50
C ILE A 6 -45.80 -21.50 36.45
N GLU A 7 -45.34 -20.99 37.59
CA GLU A 7 -44.16 -20.12 37.66
C GLU A 7 -42.88 -20.84 37.19
N ARG A 8 -42.73 -22.13 37.53
CA ARG A 8 -41.63 -22.97 37.05
C ARG A 8 -41.68 -23.16 35.53
N LEU A 9 -42.86 -23.38 34.95
CA LEU A 9 -43.03 -23.50 33.50
C LEU A 9 -42.76 -22.17 32.77
N GLN A 10 -43.18 -21.03 33.34
CA GLN A 10 -42.87 -19.71 32.80
C GLN A 10 -41.36 -19.44 32.79
N ARG A 11 -40.64 -19.78 33.86
CA ARG A 11 -39.17 -19.67 33.89
C ARG A 11 -38.47 -20.59 32.88
N LEU A 12 -39.00 -21.80 32.67
CA LEU A 12 -38.46 -22.72 31.64
C LEU A 12 -38.70 -22.20 30.22
N LEU A 13 -39.87 -21.65 29.93
CA LEU A 13 -40.18 -21.00 28.65
C LEU A 13 -39.27 -19.79 28.40
N ALA A 14 -39.15 -18.87 29.36
CA ALA A 14 -38.29 -17.70 29.24
C ALA A 14 -36.81 -18.08 28.99
N ASN A 15 -36.30 -19.10 29.69
CA ASN A 15 -34.95 -19.62 29.46
C ASN A 15 -34.80 -20.24 28.06
N ALA A 16 -35.81 -20.98 27.58
CA ALA A 16 -35.79 -21.59 26.24
C ALA A 16 -35.87 -20.53 25.12
N GLU A 17 -36.70 -19.50 25.29
CA GLU A 17 -36.80 -18.35 24.37
C GLU A 17 -35.48 -17.56 24.34
N GLN A 18 -34.86 -17.32 25.49
CA GLN A 18 -33.55 -16.66 25.58
C GLN A 18 -32.45 -17.49 24.91
N GLN A 19 -32.42 -18.81 25.11
CA GLN A 19 -31.48 -19.72 24.44
C GLN A 19 -31.70 -19.77 22.92
N LEU A 20 -32.96 -19.81 22.48
CA LEU A 20 -33.31 -19.81 21.06
C LEU A 20 -32.91 -18.48 20.38
N SER A 21 -33.19 -17.35 21.03
CA SER A 21 -32.78 -16.02 20.57
C SER A 21 -31.24 -15.89 20.50
N ALA A 22 -30.52 -16.32 21.54
CA ALA A 22 -29.05 -16.32 21.53
C ALA A 22 -28.47 -17.23 20.43
N SER A 23 -29.05 -18.41 20.22
CA SER A 23 -28.64 -19.34 19.15
C SER A 23 -28.91 -18.76 17.76
N GLN A 24 -30.08 -18.15 17.54
CA GLN A 24 -30.40 -17.46 16.28
C GLN A 24 -29.46 -16.28 16.02
N GLN A 25 -29.14 -15.49 17.05
CA GLN A 25 -28.15 -14.40 16.95
C GLN A 25 -26.76 -14.95 16.56
N GLN A 26 -26.26 -15.98 17.26
CA GLN A 26 -24.98 -16.63 16.94
C GLN A 26 -24.94 -17.19 15.51
N LEU A 27 -26.02 -17.84 15.06
CA LEU A 27 -26.14 -18.32 13.68
C LEU A 27 -26.12 -17.16 12.68
N SER A 28 -26.84 -16.07 12.95
CA SER A 28 -26.88 -14.91 12.05
C SER A 28 -25.51 -14.21 11.93
N VAL A 29 -24.79 -14.03 13.04
CA VAL A 29 -23.42 -13.47 13.06
C VAL A 29 -22.46 -14.41 12.33
N SER A 30 -22.57 -15.72 12.53
CA SER A 30 -21.72 -16.71 11.84
C SER A 30 -21.97 -16.69 10.34
N GLN A 31 -23.23 -16.66 9.90
CA GLN A 31 -23.60 -16.55 8.48
C GLN A 31 -23.08 -15.24 7.87
N GLN A 32 -23.16 -14.12 8.58
CA GLN A 32 -22.60 -12.84 8.12
C GLN A 32 -21.08 -12.91 7.96
N ARG A 33 -20.34 -13.48 8.92
CA ARG A 33 -18.87 -13.65 8.83
C ARG A 33 -18.43 -14.58 7.69
N LEU A 34 -19.28 -15.54 7.32
CA LEU A 34 -19.07 -16.45 6.18
C LEU A 34 -19.54 -15.88 4.83
N SER A 35 -20.44 -14.88 4.85
CA SER A 35 -20.94 -14.24 3.63
C SER A 35 -19.87 -13.37 2.96
N LYS A 36 -20.01 -13.17 1.65
CA LYS A 36 -19.18 -12.22 0.88
C LYS A 36 -19.32 -10.80 1.42
N THR A 37 -18.24 -10.02 1.36
CA THR A 37 -18.21 -8.63 1.82
C THR A 37 -18.37 -7.64 0.66
N ASN A 38 -18.83 -6.43 0.99
CA ASN A 38 -18.78 -5.27 0.10
C ASN A 38 -17.41 -4.57 0.17
N LEU A 39 -17.10 -3.70 -0.81
CA LEU A 39 -15.74 -3.15 -0.95
C LEU A 39 -15.21 -2.44 0.31
N PRO A 40 -15.96 -1.58 1.02
CA PRO A 40 -15.45 -0.93 2.23
C PRO A 40 -15.15 -1.92 3.38
N THR A 41 -16.03 -2.91 3.59
CA THR A 41 -15.85 -3.94 4.63
C THR A 41 -14.70 -4.89 4.27
N PHE A 42 -14.51 -5.16 2.97
CA PHE A 42 -13.37 -5.90 2.46
C PHE A 42 -12.05 -5.18 2.77
N LEU A 43 -11.94 -3.89 2.45
CA LEU A 43 -10.74 -3.08 2.73
C LEU A 43 -10.42 -3.00 4.23
N ASP A 44 -11.43 -2.90 5.09
CA ASP A 44 -11.27 -2.94 6.55
C ASP A 44 -10.70 -4.29 7.02
N GLY A 45 -11.26 -5.40 6.53
CA GLY A 45 -10.78 -6.74 6.83
C GLY A 45 -9.37 -7.01 6.32
N LEU A 46 -9.01 -6.54 5.12
CA LEU A 46 -7.66 -6.67 4.57
C LEU A 46 -6.62 -5.94 5.44
N HIS A 47 -6.95 -4.74 5.91
CA HIS A 47 -6.05 -3.99 6.80
C HIS A 47 -5.88 -4.72 8.15
N LYS A 48 -6.99 -5.03 8.83
CA LYS A 48 -7.01 -5.63 10.17
C LYS A 48 -6.42 -7.03 10.24
N HIS A 49 -6.77 -7.90 9.29
CA HIS A 49 -6.41 -9.32 9.36
C HIS A 49 -5.08 -9.62 8.65
N LEU A 50 -4.85 -9.01 7.48
CA LEU A 50 -3.66 -9.29 6.66
C LEU A 50 -2.53 -8.29 6.88
N PHE A 51 -2.75 -7.00 6.56
CA PHE A 51 -1.66 -6.03 6.46
C PHE A 51 -0.99 -5.70 7.80
N LEU A 52 -1.76 -5.61 8.88
CA LEU A 52 -1.20 -5.43 10.24
C LEU A 52 -0.39 -6.65 10.73
N GLY A 53 -0.44 -7.79 10.04
CA GLY A 53 0.41 -8.96 10.30
C GLY A 53 1.82 -8.89 9.72
N LEU A 54 2.28 -7.71 9.28
CA LEU A 54 3.66 -7.47 8.82
C LEU A 54 4.63 -7.54 10.00
N GLU A 55 5.40 -8.63 10.09
CA GLU A 55 6.48 -8.81 11.08
C GLU A 55 7.84 -8.90 10.38
N VAL A 56 8.76 -8.00 10.74
CA VAL A 56 10.11 -7.90 10.17
C VAL A 56 11.09 -8.73 10.99
N GLN A 57 11.94 -9.52 10.34
CA GLN A 57 13.03 -10.20 11.04
C GLN A 57 14.09 -9.18 11.47
N LEU A 58 14.27 -9.03 12.79
CA LEU A 58 15.22 -8.09 13.39
C LEU A 58 16.62 -8.70 13.59
N ASP A 59 16.73 -10.03 13.62
CA ASP A 59 18.01 -10.72 13.70
C ASP A 59 18.70 -10.74 12.33
N GLU A 60 19.72 -9.89 12.16
CA GLU A 60 20.52 -9.81 10.94
C GLU A 60 21.21 -11.12 10.55
N THR A 61 21.51 -12.00 11.51
CA THR A 61 22.18 -13.29 11.25
C THR A 61 21.24 -14.29 10.56
N GLN A 62 19.93 -14.09 10.71
CA GLN A 62 18.88 -14.84 10.04
C GLN A 62 18.32 -14.08 8.82
N SER A 63 18.90 -12.93 8.51
CA SER A 63 18.52 -12.09 7.38
C SER A 63 19.43 -12.31 6.17
N THR A 64 18.85 -12.12 4.98
CA THR A 64 19.63 -12.14 3.74
C THR A 64 20.43 -10.84 3.55
N ARG A 65 21.74 -10.90 3.81
CA ARG A 65 22.74 -9.88 3.41
C ARG A 65 22.89 -9.71 1.87
N GLY A 66 21.89 -10.12 1.09
CA GLY A 66 21.91 -10.14 -0.37
C GLY A 66 22.35 -8.81 -0.97
N ASP A 67 23.27 -8.91 -1.93
CA ASP A 67 24.02 -7.85 -2.59
C ASP A 67 23.15 -6.60 -2.79
N PRO A 68 23.43 -5.47 -2.11
CA PRO A 68 22.71 -4.22 -2.31
C PRO A 68 22.85 -3.84 -3.78
N ALA A 69 21.75 -4.02 -4.50
CA ALA A 69 21.73 -4.19 -5.93
C ALA A 69 22.61 -3.17 -6.64
N ASN A 70 23.59 -3.67 -7.41
CA ASN A 70 24.56 -2.83 -8.08
C ASN A 70 23.85 -1.74 -8.93
N THR A 71 23.85 -0.51 -8.42
CA THR A 71 23.24 0.67 -9.05
C THR A 71 24.20 1.39 -9.97
N ILE A 72 25.49 1.04 -9.95
CA ILE A 72 26.52 1.65 -10.78
C ILE A 72 26.11 1.50 -12.25
N ASN A 73 26.16 2.59 -13.01
CA ASN A 73 25.69 2.73 -14.40
C ASN A 73 24.17 2.69 -14.64
N ARG A 74 23.32 2.66 -13.61
CA ARG A 74 21.88 2.93 -13.77
C ARG A 74 21.64 4.41 -14.02
N LEU A 75 20.56 4.76 -14.74
CA LEU A 75 20.13 6.15 -14.86
C LEU A 75 19.69 6.68 -13.49
N ARG A 76 19.93 7.97 -13.22
CA ARG A 76 19.43 8.66 -12.02
C ARG A 76 18.73 9.97 -12.40
N PRO A 77 17.76 10.45 -11.61
CA PRO A 77 17.23 11.79 -11.79
C PRO A 77 18.29 12.84 -11.44
N ARG A 78 18.06 14.08 -11.89
CA ARG A 78 18.76 15.27 -11.40
C ARG A 78 18.07 15.91 -10.22
N LYS A 79 16.74 15.76 -10.10
CA LYS A 79 15.94 16.38 -9.03
C LYS A 79 14.97 15.38 -8.43
N LEU A 80 14.86 15.38 -7.11
CA LEU A 80 13.83 14.67 -6.36
C LEU A 80 12.86 15.73 -5.78
N LYS A 81 11.54 15.53 -5.93
CA LYS A 81 10.52 16.50 -5.49
C LYS A 81 9.24 15.86 -4.97
N ALA A 82 8.57 16.50 -4.02
CA ALA A 82 7.27 16.06 -3.53
C ALA A 82 6.17 16.14 -4.61
N TRP A 83 5.41 15.06 -4.78
CA TRP A 83 4.24 14.97 -5.65
C TRP A 83 3.02 15.60 -4.96
N ASN A 84 3.01 16.94 -4.94
CA ASN A 84 2.08 17.77 -4.17
C ASN A 84 0.58 17.62 -4.51
N THR A 85 0.24 16.93 -5.61
CA THR A 85 -1.13 16.68 -6.08
C THR A 85 -1.59 15.23 -5.86
N PHE A 86 -0.72 14.31 -5.45
CA PHE A 86 -1.00 12.87 -5.33
C PHE A 86 -2.29 12.56 -4.57
N GLU A 87 -2.45 13.09 -3.35
CA GLU A 87 -3.64 12.80 -2.52
C GLU A 87 -4.94 13.27 -3.19
N SER A 88 -4.93 14.43 -3.85
CA SER A 88 -6.12 14.92 -4.58
C SER A 88 -6.46 14.08 -5.82
N GLU A 89 -5.45 13.46 -6.45
CA GLU A 89 -5.63 12.53 -7.57
C GLU A 89 -6.19 11.18 -7.08
N GLN A 90 -5.67 10.66 -5.96
CA GLN A 90 -6.19 9.46 -5.28
C GLN A 90 -7.64 9.64 -4.81
N GLU A 91 -7.97 10.80 -4.23
CA GLU A 91 -9.33 11.15 -3.82
C GLU A 91 -10.30 11.21 -5.00
N GLU A 92 -9.89 11.73 -6.16
CA GLU A 92 -10.72 11.71 -7.37
C GLU A 92 -11.06 10.27 -7.75
N VAL A 93 -10.07 9.38 -7.82
CA VAL A 93 -10.29 7.96 -8.14
C VAL A 93 -11.33 7.35 -7.19
N TRP A 94 -11.18 7.56 -5.88
CA TRP A 94 -12.16 7.08 -4.90
C TRP A 94 -13.55 7.70 -5.09
N ARG A 95 -13.65 9.02 -5.28
CA ARG A 95 -14.93 9.72 -5.53
C ARG A 95 -15.60 9.28 -6.83
N LEU A 96 -14.84 8.75 -7.78
CA LEU A 96 -15.35 8.15 -9.01
C LEU A 96 -15.78 6.68 -8.81
N LEU A 97 -15.11 5.90 -7.95
CA LEU A 97 -15.51 4.54 -7.56
C LEU A 97 -16.80 4.52 -6.74
N MET A 98 -16.91 5.37 -5.72
CA MET A 98 -18.07 5.49 -4.80
C MET A 98 -19.39 5.90 -5.48
N LYS A 99 -19.40 6.08 -6.81
CA LYS A 99 -20.60 6.33 -7.61
C LYS A 99 -21.17 5.07 -8.28
N SER A 100 -20.46 3.93 -8.25
CA SER A 100 -20.93 2.64 -8.77
C SER A 100 -21.56 1.79 -7.66
N SER A 101 -22.55 0.96 -8.01
CA SER A 101 -23.18 0.00 -7.10
C SER A 101 -22.22 -1.07 -6.60
N ILE A 102 -21.14 -1.33 -7.35
CA ILE A 102 -20.16 -2.39 -7.04
C ILE A 102 -19.49 -2.25 -5.67
N VAL A 103 -19.55 -1.05 -5.09
CA VAL A 103 -19.04 -0.73 -3.76
C VAL A 103 -19.99 -1.21 -2.65
N GLU A 104 -21.30 -1.24 -2.93
CA GLU A 104 -22.35 -1.77 -2.06
C GLU A 104 -22.55 -3.28 -2.24
N ASP A 105 -22.28 -3.82 -3.44
CA ASP A 105 -22.45 -5.22 -3.78
C ASP A 105 -21.49 -6.16 -3.01
N ASN A 106 -22.04 -7.24 -2.44
CA ASN A 106 -21.29 -8.25 -1.68
C ASN A 106 -20.54 -9.23 -2.61
N LEU A 107 -19.47 -8.74 -3.25
CA LEU A 107 -18.70 -9.49 -4.25
C LEU A 107 -17.41 -10.10 -3.70
N PHE A 108 -16.85 -9.57 -2.62
CA PHE A 108 -15.49 -9.84 -2.15
C PHE A 108 -15.43 -10.94 -1.08
N THR A 109 -14.21 -11.36 -0.72
CA THR A 109 -13.97 -12.46 0.24
C THR A 109 -14.66 -12.21 1.59
N SER A 110 -15.12 -13.28 2.23
CA SER A 110 -15.73 -13.22 3.57
C SER A 110 -14.72 -12.83 4.64
N LEU A 111 -15.19 -12.25 5.75
CA LEU A 111 -14.31 -11.85 6.87
C LEU A 111 -13.60 -13.06 7.49
N HIS A 112 -14.30 -14.19 7.64
CA HIS A 112 -13.71 -15.42 8.18
C HIS A 112 -12.51 -15.91 7.36
N THR A 113 -12.61 -15.94 6.03
CA THR A 113 -11.48 -16.37 5.19
C THR A 113 -10.33 -15.36 5.20
N LEU A 114 -10.59 -14.06 5.42
CA LEU A 114 -9.53 -13.07 5.64
C LEU A 114 -8.81 -13.27 6.98
N GLU A 115 -9.53 -13.66 8.04
CA GLU A 115 -8.94 -14.03 9.33
C GLU A 115 -8.03 -15.25 9.18
N GLU A 116 -8.51 -16.34 8.57
CA GLU A 116 -7.72 -17.57 8.32
C GLU A 116 -6.46 -17.29 7.48
N MET A 117 -6.58 -16.46 6.43
CA MET A 117 -5.43 -15.99 5.65
C MET A 117 -4.44 -15.21 6.52
N GLY A 118 -4.93 -14.34 7.40
CA GLY A 118 -4.10 -13.56 8.33
C GLY A 118 -3.33 -14.42 9.32
N GLU A 119 -3.98 -15.46 9.87
CA GLU A 119 -3.34 -16.45 10.76
C GLU A 119 -2.21 -17.20 10.06
N SER A 120 -2.34 -17.52 8.76
CA SER A 120 -1.27 -18.15 7.98
C SER A 120 -0.11 -17.18 7.66
N ILE A 121 -0.39 -15.90 7.45
CA ILE A 121 0.63 -14.90 7.05
C ILE A 121 1.53 -14.54 8.24
N ARG A 122 0.96 -14.37 9.44
CA ARG A 122 1.67 -14.04 10.69
C ARG A 122 2.68 -15.11 11.15
N GLN A 123 2.68 -16.30 10.53
CA GLN A 123 3.63 -17.37 10.85
C GLN A 123 5.02 -17.16 10.21
N ARG A 124 5.20 -16.15 9.34
CA ARG A 124 6.45 -15.93 8.59
C ARG A 124 6.98 -14.50 8.78
N LEU A 125 8.15 -14.40 9.41
CA LEU A 125 8.93 -13.16 9.50
C LEU A 125 9.55 -12.80 8.14
N ILE A 126 9.66 -11.50 7.86
CA ILE A 126 10.24 -10.98 6.62
C ILE A 126 11.75 -10.75 6.78
N GLY A 127 12.56 -11.70 6.30
CA GLY A 127 14.03 -11.66 6.31
C GLY A 127 14.69 -11.42 4.94
N SER A 128 13.89 -11.25 3.88
CA SER A 128 14.39 -11.08 2.51
C SER A 128 13.41 -10.33 1.60
N GLU A 129 13.91 -9.87 0.46
CA GLU A 129 13.10 -9.33 -0.65
C GLU A 129 12.13 -10.39 -1.21
N LEU A 130 12.46 -11.69 -1.11
CA LEU A 130 11.57 -12.78 -1.50
C LEU A 130 10.42 -12.98 -0.50
N ASP A 131 10.68 -12.88 0.81
CA ASP A 131 9.63 -12.91 1.83
C ASP A 131 8.68 -11.72 1.65
N LEU A 132 9.24 -10.53 1.40
CA LEU A 132 8.48 -9.31 1.13
C LEU A 132 7.61 -9.44 -0.14
N ASN A 133 8.15 -10.01 -1.22
CA ASN A 133 7.41 -10.31 -2.45
C ASN A 133 6.22 -11.25 -2.17
N HIS A 134 6.42 -12.31 -1.38
CA HIS A 134 5.34 -13.22 -0.99
C HIS A 134 4.28 -12.51 -0.14
N PHE A 135 4.69 -11.72 0.86
CA PHE A 135 3.79 -10.96 1.72
C PHE A 135 2.94 -9.97 0.94
N LEU A 136 3.56 -9.07 0.16
CA LEU A 136 2.84 -8.03 -0.58
C LEU A 136 1.93 -8.60 -1.67
N ARG A 137 2.32 -9.73 -2.24
CA ARG A 137 1.47 -10.43 -3.19
C ARG A 137 0.18 -10.94 -2.55
N GLN A 138 0.30 -11.59 -1.40
CA GLN A 138 -0.84 -12.16 -0.66
C GLN A 138 -1.70 -11.10 0.03
N THR A 139 -1.11 -10.00 0.51
CA THR A 139 -1.83 -8.97 1.29
C THR A 139 -2.35 -7.79 0.47
N VAL A 140 -1.75 -7.49 -0.68
CA VAL A 140 -2.09 -6.31 -1.50
C VAL A 140 -2.40 -6.68 -2.95
N GLU A 141 -1.44 -7.24 -3.70
CA GLU A 141 -1.49 -7.30 -5.17
C GLU A 141 -2.57 -8.22 -5.73
N ASP A 142 -2.70 -9.43 -5.18
CA ASP A 142 -3.74 -10.37 -5.59
C ASP A 142 -5.14 -9.81 -5.24
N HIS A 143 -5.26 -8.99 -4.20
CA HIS A 143 -6.51 -8.32 -3.82
C HIS A 143 -6.83 -7.13 -4.72
N VAL A 144 -5.88 -6.26 -5.06
CA VAL A 144 -6.05 -5.19 -6.06
C VAL A 144 -6.43 -5.80 -7.42
N SER A 145 -5.80 -6.91 -7.81
CA SER A 145 -6.11 -7.63 -9.05
C SER A 145 -7.55 -8.16 -9.07
N LYS A 146 -8.00 -8.79 -7.99
CA LYS A 146 -9.40 -9.24 -7.83
C LYS A 146 -10.39 -8.08 -7.89
N ILE A 147 -10.09 -6.95 -7.22
CA ILE A 147 -10.96 -5.77 -7.26
C ILE A 147 -11.08 -5.24 -8.69
N ILE A 148 -9.96 -5.07 -9.40
CA ILE A 148 -9.98 -4.57 -10.80
C ILE A 148 -10.71 -5.54 -11.74
N GLU A 149 -10.67 -6.86 -11.49
CA GLU A 149 -11.47 -7.82 -12.26
C GLU A 149 -12.98 -7.60 -12.06
N GLU A 150 -13.44 -7.33 -10.84
CA GLU A 150 -14.84 -6.96 -10.57
C GLU A 150 -15.18 -5.60 -11.21
N LEU A 151 -14.33 -4.58 -11.05
CA LEU A 151 -14.53 -3.24 -11.67
C LEU A 151 -14.63 -3.32 -13.20
N TYR A 152 -13.92 -4.26 -13.83
CA TYR A 152 -13.99 -4.51 -15.28
C TYR A 152 -15.34 -5.12 -15.73
N ARG A 153 -16.14 -5.70 -14.84
CA ARG A 153 -17.47 -6.24 -15.20
C ARG A 153 -18.50 -5.10 -15.37
N ASP A 154 -18.35 -3.99 -14.65
CA ASP A 154 -19.19 -2.79 -14.78
C ASP A 154 -18.85 -1.99 -16.08
N PRO A 155 -19.80 -1.83 -17.04
CA PRO A 155 -19.58 -1.02 -18.24
C PRO A 155 -19.26 0.46 -17.97
N ALA A 156 -19.85 1.06 -16.94
CA ALA A 156 -19.66 2.47 -16.61
C ALA A 156 -18.27 2.72 -16.01
N LEU A 157 -17.80 1.84 -15.14
CA LEU A 157 -16.44 1.91 -14.60
C LEU A 157 -15.38 1.63 -15.67
N ARG A 158 -15.62 0.63 -16.56
CA ARG A 158 -14.75 0.40 -17.72
C ARG A 158 -14.55 1.66 -18.57
N ALA A 159 -15.64 2.31 -18.98
CA ALA A 159 -15.54 3.52 -19.80
C ALA A 159 -14.83 4.70 -19.08
N LYS A 160 -14.99 4.78 -17.76
CA LYS A 160 -14.51 5.89 -16.92
C LYS A 160 -13.03 5.79 -16.51
N PHE A 161 -12.53 4.56 -16.39
CA PHE A 161 -11.15 4.23 -16.07
C PHE A 161 -10.37 3.67 -17.28
N ASP A 162 -10.96 3.68 -18.48
CA ASP A 162 -10.44 3.05 -19.71
C ASP A 162 -9.98 1.60 -19.48
N LEU A 163 -10.79 0.83 -18.74
CA LEU A 163 -10.46 -0.56 -18.45
C LEU A 163 -10.78 -1.45 -19.66
N ARG A 164 -9.71 -1.92 -20.31
CA ARG A 164 -9.69 -2.79 -21.49
C ARG A 164 -9.44 -4.27 -21.16
N GLY A 165 -9.02 -4.60 -19.94
CA GLY A 165 -8.72 -5.95 -19.49
C GLY A 165 -8.36 -6.03 -18.00
N SER A 166 -7.60 -7.06 -17.60
CA SER A 166 -7.20 -7.33 -16.21
C SER A 166 -5.72 -7.06 -15.94
N ILE A 167 -5.35 -6.82 -14.69
CA ILE A 167 -3.96 -6.67 -14.27
C ILE A 167 -3.38 -7.97 -13.69
N ARG A 168 -2.04 -8.08 -13.70
CA ARG A 168 -1.25 -9.06 -12.96
C ARG A 168 0.07 -8.44 -12.50
N PHE A 169 0.66 -8.99 -11.45
CA PHE A 169 1.97 -8.59 -10.94
C PHE A 169 3.00 -9.67 -11.28
N GLU A 170 4.05 -9.31 -12.02
CA GLU A 170 4.96 -10.29 -12.68
C GLU A 170 6.43 -9.84 -12.67
N ASN A 171 7.33 -10.75 -12.29
CA ASN A 171 8.77 -10.45 -12.11
C ASN A 171 9.61 -10.49 -13.42
N HIS A 172 8.98 -10.46 -14.60
CA HIS A 172 9.67 -10.75 -15.87
C HIS A 172 9.27 -9.79 -17.01
N SER A 173 10.18 -8.90 -17.40
CA SER A 173 9.96 -7.91 -18.49
C SER A 173 9.84 -8.52 -19.89
N ASN A 174 10.33 -9.74 -20.12
CA ASN A 174 10.23 -10.44 -21.41
C ASN A 174 8.82 -10.95 -21.76
N THR A 175 7.84 -10.71 -20.88
CA THR A 175 6.43 -11.08 -21.11
C THR A 175 5.62 -9.97 -21.78
N LEU A 176 6.17 -8.76 -21.89
CA LEU A 176 5.52 -7.58 -22.48
C LEU A 176 5.51 -7.64 -24.01
N SER A 177 4.42 -7.17 -24.63
CA SER A 177 4.20 -7.22 -26.08
C SER A 177 5.06 -6.30 -26.97
N PRO A 178 5.57 -5.12 -26.55
CA PRO A 178 6.19 -4.16 -27.47
C PRO A 178 7.44 -4.63 -28.24
N GLU A 179 8.10 -5.71 -27.82
CA GLU A 179 9.21 -6.30 -28.59
C GLU A 179 8.79 -7.45 -29.50
N ARG A 180 7.67 -8.15 -29.22
CA ARG A 180 7.19 -9.22 -30.10
C ARG A 180 6.69 -8.67 -31.41
N GLU A 181 5.98 -7.54 -31.41
CA GLU A 181 5.54 -6.89 -32.65
C GLU A 181 6.72 -6.39 -33.50
N LEU A 182 7.85 -6.01 -32.88
CA LEU A 182 9.06 -5.68 -33.61
C LEU A 182 9.78 -6.93 -34.14
N GLU A 183 9.81 -8.02 -33.37
CA GLU A 183 10.43 -9.28 -33.77
C GLU A 183 9.60 -10.02 -34.85
N GLU A 184 8.28 -9.97 -34.77
CA GLU A 184 7.31 -10.44 -35.77
C GLU A 184 7.27 -9.50 -37.00
N GLY A 185 7.41 -8.19 -36.80
CA GLY A 185 7.58 -7.19 -37.87
C GLY A 185 8.88 -7.38 -38.66
N LEU A 186 9.97 -7.74 -37.99
CA LEU A 186 11.24 -8.12 -38.64
C LEU A 186 11.17 -9.50 -39.30
N GLN A 187 10.44 -10.47 -38.72
CA GLN A 187 10.22 -11.78 -39.33
C GLN A 187 9.26 -11.75 -40.54
N SER A 188 8.35 -10.77 -40.61
CA SER A 188 7.47 -10.56 -41.77
C SER A 188 8.13 -9.77 -42.90
N MET A 189 9.35 -9.26 -42.72
CA MET A 189 10.20 -8.65 -43.75
C MET A 189 11.26 -9.61 -44.33
N ASP A 190 10.95 -10.90 -44.50
CA ASP A 190 11.85 -11.86 -45.15
C ASP A 190 11.81 -11.75 -46.69
N ILE A 191 12.70 -10.92 -47.25
CA ILE A 191 13.02 -10.96 -48.68
C ILE A 191 13.97 -12.13 -48.95
N ARG A 192 13.36 -13.30 -49.19
CA ARG A 192 13.92 -14.43 -49.95
C ARG A 192 15.32 -14.95 -49.52
N GLY A 193 15.35 -15.88 -48.56
CA GLY A 193 15.94 -17.20 -48.89
C GLY A 193 16.81 -17.95 -47.86
N ARG A 194 16.22 -19.03 -47.32
CA ARG A 194 16.87 -20.21 -46.67
C ARG A 194 17.57 -19.99 -45.30
N PRO A 195 17.72 -21.05 -44.48
CA PRO A 195 16.78 -22.16 -44.23
C PRO A 195 16.50 -22.38 -42.73
N THR A 196 15.48 -23.19 -42.43
CA THR A 196 15.01 -23.54 -41.07
C THR A 196 16.12 -23.82 -40.04
N ARG A 197 16.12 -23.06 -38.94
CA ARG A 197 17.02 -23.20 -37.79
C ARG A 197 16.75 -24.51 -37.02
N ARG A 198 17.54 -25.56 -37.28
CA ARG A 198 17.55 -26.78 -36.45
C ARG A 198 18.33 -26.53 -35.15
N SER A 199 17.99 -27.28 -34.09
CA SER A 199 18.59 -27.07 -32.77
C SER A 199 20.09 -27.41 -32.71
N PRO A 200 20.91 -26.71 -31.91
CA PRO A 200 22.38 -26.87 -31.91
C PRO A 200 22.86 -28.28 -31.57
N ARG A 201 22.04 -29.05 -30.85
CA ARG A 201 22.36 -30.40 -30.34
C ARG A 201 22.41 -31.48 -31.43
N ILE A 202 21.81 -31.24 -32.60
CA ILE A 202 21.82 -32.18 -33.74
C ILE A 202 23.01 -31.87 -34.67
N ALA A 203 23.29 -30.59 -34.95
CA ALA A 203 24.39 -30.17 -35.82
C ALA A 203 25.78 -30.56 -35.29
N ALA A 204 25.93 -30.74 -33.97
CA ALA A 204 27.17 -31.21 -33.36
C ALA A 204 27.52 -32.67 -33.71
N LYS A 205 26.57 -33.49 -34.20
CA LYS A 205 26.77 -34.91 -34.47
C LYS A 205 27.21 -35.22 -35.92
N GLU A 206 27.13 -34.25 -36.82
CA GLU A 206 27.52 -34.41 -38.24
C GLU A 206 28.91 -33.83 -38.55
N LYS A 207 29.47 -32.97 -37.69
CA LYS A 207 30.77 -32.31 -37.90
C LYS A 207 32.01 -33.20 -37.75
N SER A 208 31.86 -34.50 -37.49
CA SER A 208 32.99 -35.46 -37.49
C SER A 208 33.40 -35.95 -38.88
N ARG A 209 32.81 -35.42 -39.97
CA ARG A 209 33.15 -35.80 -41.36
C ARG A 209 33.17 -34.61 -42.34
N SER A 210 34.22 -33.78 -42.27
CA SER A 210 34.92 -33.21 -43.44
C SER A 210 35.95 -32.17 -43.00
N ASN A 211 37.22 -32.40 -43.36
CA ASN A 211 38.27 -31.38 -43.25
C ASN A 211 38.29 -30.56 -44.54
N THR A 212 38.14 -29.24 -44.45
CA THR A 212 38.82 -28.30 -45.36
C THR A 212 38.82 -26.89 -44.77
N THR A 213 39.96 -26.22 -44.88
CA THR A 213 40.24 -24.88 -44.34
C THR A 213 39.86 -23.78 -45.32
N THR A 214 39.08 -22.80 -44.87
CA THR A 214 39.07 -21.42 -45.39
C THR A 214 38.57 -20.48 -44.29
N GLY A 215 39.17 -19.30 -44.16
CA GLY A 215 38.88 -18.38 -43.06
C GLY A 215 37.69 -17.45 -43.35
N GLU A 216 36.79 -17.33 -42.38
CA GLU A 216 35.72 -16.31 -42.36
C GLU A 216 36.01 -15.22 -41.29
N PRO A 217 35.57 -13.97 -41.52
CA PRO A 217 35.81 -12.87 -40.58
C PRO A 217 35.06 -13.08 -39.26
N LYS A 218 35.74 -12.83 -38.14
CA LYS A 218 35.16 -12.91 -36.80
C LYS A 218 34.11 -11.81 -36.60
N THR A 219 32.83 -12.14 -36.80
CA THR A 219 31.72 -11.31 -36.31
C THR A 219 31.85 -11.15 -34.79
N PRO A 220 31.83 -9.91 -34.24
CA PRO A 220 31.84 -9.73 -32.80
C PRO A 220 30.61 -10.39 -32.18
N ARG A 221 30.80 -11.13 -31.08
CA ARG A 221 29.68 -11.73 -30.33
C ARG A 221 28.73 -10.61 -29.88
N PRO A 222 27.40 -10.76 -30.04
CA PRO A 222 26.47 -9.84 -29.42
C PRO A 222 26.71 -9.82 -27.91
N VAL A 223 27.02 -8.65 -27.36
CA VAL A 223 27.05 -8.46 -25.91
C VAL A 223 25.63 -8.72 -25.41
N PRO A 224 25.41 -9.61 -24.42
CA PRO A 224 24.08 -9.82 -23.88
C PRO A 224 23.59 -8.52 -23.25
N THR A 225 22.59 -7.89 -23.87
CA THR A 225 21.87 -6.77 -23.25
C THR A 225 21.24 -7.29 -21.96
N LYS A 226 21.82 -6.94 -20.80
CA LYS A 226 21.26 -7.23 -19.49
C LYS A 226 19.95 -6.44 -19.37
N ARG A 227 18.84 -7.06 -19.80
CA ARG A 227 17.50 -6.46 -19.72
C ARG A 227 17.18 -6.15 -18.25
N PRO A 228 16.53 -5.01 -17.96
CA PRO A 228 16.13 -4.68 -16.60
C PRO A 228 15.22 -5.76 -16.02
N ARG A 229 15.60 -6.24 -14.83
CA ARG A 229 14.79 -7.12 -13.98
C ARG A 229 14.37 -6.29 -12.78
N ALA A 230 13.23 -5.61 -12.91
CA ALA A 230 12.50 -5.12 -11.75
C ALA A 230 11.95 -6.31 -10.96
N ASP A 231 11.77 -6.14 -9.67
CA ASP A 231 11.20 -7.19 -8.82
C ASP A 231 9.77 -7.53 -9.28
N GLN A 232 8.99 -6.51 -9.66
CA GLN A 232 7.70 -6.68 -10.33
C GLN A 232 7.37 -5.59 -11.35
N PHE A 233 6.62 -6.01 -12.36
CA PHE A 233 5.85 -5.17 -13.26
C PHE A 233 4.36 -5.34 -12.95
N CYS A 234 3.62 -4.24 -12.82
CA CYS A 234 2.16 -4.29 -12.94
C CYS A 234 1.83 -4.40 -14.44
N VAL A 235 1.54 -5.62 -14.89
CA VAL A 235 1.28 -5.97 -16.29
C VAL A 235 -0.22 -5.90 -16.55
N TYR A 236 -0.60 -5.01 -17.46
CA TYR A 236 -1.95 -4.92 -17.97
C TYR A 236 -2.16 -5.84 -19.17
N ASN A 237 -3.12 -6.76 -19.03
CA ASN A 237 -3.42 -7.82 -19.98
C ASN A 237 -4.68 -7.43 -20.77
N ILE A 238 -4.46 -6.91 -21.97
CA ILE A 238 -5.53 -6.47 -22.88
C ILE A 238 -5.84 -7.62 -23.86
N PRO A 239 -7.05 -8.21 -23.83
CA PRO A 239 -7.45 -9.20 -24.83
C PRO A 239 -7.57 -8.54 -26.21
N ASN A 240 -6.79 -9.00 -27.19
CA ASN A 240 -6.91 -8.50 -28.55
C ASN A 240 -8.01 -9.25 -29.32
N LYS A 241 -8.94 -8.49 -29.92
CA LYS A 241 -10.01 -9.05 -30.76
C LYS A 241 -9.53 -9.52 -32.14
N SER A 242 -8.38 -9.04 -32.64
CA SER A 242 -7.93 -9.32 -34.00
C SER A 242 -6.99 -10.53 -34.14
N SER A 243 -6.38 -10.99 -33.03
CA SER A 243 -5.33 -12.02 -33.05
C SER A 243 -5.56 -13.18 -32.07
N GLU A 244 -6.69 -13.16 -31.34
CA GLU A 244 -7.00 -14.04 -30.18
C GLU A 244 -5.93 -14.05 -29.06
N SER A 245 -4.86 -13.25 -29.19
CA SER A 245 -3.75 -13.17 -28.25
C SER A 245 -3.93 -12.02 -27.25
N ILE A 246 -3.30 -12.16 -26.08
CA ILE A 246 -3.32 -11.13 -25.04
C ILE A 246 -2.15 -10.18 -25.30
N HIS A 247 -2.44 -8.90 -25.52
CA HIS A 247 -1.46 -7.83 -25.59
C HIS A 247 -1.12 -7.32 -24.18
N ARG A 248 0.16 -7.23 -23.84
CA ARG A 248 0.64 -7.09 -22.46
C ARG A 248 1.50 -5.84 -22.31
N VAL A 249 1.06 -4.93 -21.46
CA VAL A 249 1.60 -3.56 -21.31
C VAL A 249 1.99 -3.32 -19.86
N ALA A 250 3.18 -2.79 -19.59
CA ALA A 250 3.50 -2.36 -18.22
C ALA A 250 2.73 -1.06 -17.91
N ALA A 251 1.88 -1.10 -16.89
CA ALA A 251 1.20 0.09 -16.35
C ALA A 251 2.16 0.88 -15.47
N TYR A 252 2.85 0.19 -14.57
CA TYR A 252 3.88 0.74 -13.68
C TYR A 252 4.85 -0.35 -13.22
N ILE A 253 5.96 0.07 -12.61
CA ILE A 253 6.99 -0.81 -12.06
C ILE A 253 6.95 -0.75 -10.53
N LYS A 254 7.16 -1.89 -9.87
CA LYS A 254 7.22 -1.99 -8.42
C LYS A 254 8.52 -2.69 -8.01
N GLU A 255 9.34 -2.00 -7.24
CA GLU A 255 10.62 -2.50 -6.75
C GLU A 255 10.56 -2.73 -5.24
N TYR A 256 11.22 -3.79 -4.77
CA TYR A 256 11.26 -4.18 -3.37
C TYR A 256 12.63 -3.93 -2.75
N LYS A 257 12.61 -3.48 -1.50
CA LYS A 257 13.78 -3.54 -0.63
C LYS A 257 13.38 -4.05 0.73
N SER A 258 14.14 -4.99 1.27
CA SER A 258 13.78 -5.58 2.56
C SER A 258 13.78 -4.52 3.68
N PRO A 259 12.77 -4.50 4.55
CA PRO A 259 12.57 -3.39 5.51
C PRO A 259 13.73 -3.22 6.50
N HIS A 260 14.42 -4.31 6.87
CA HIS A 260 15.63 -4.22 7.70
C HIS A 260 16.80 -3.48 7.02
N LYS A 261 16.89 -3.46 5.67
CA LYS A 261 17.91 -2.69 4.93
C LYS A 261 17.53 -1.22 4.74
N VAL A 262 16.23 -0.90 4.82
CA VAL A 262 15.70 0.45 4.57
C VAL A 262 14.64 0.78 5.62
N LYS A 263 15.14 1.04 6.83
CA LYS A 263 14.34 1.44 8.00
C LYS A 263 13.57 2.74 7.72
N LEU A 264 12.37 2.89 8.29
CA LEU A 264 11.56 4.12 8.13
C LEU A 264 12.32 5.41 8.49
N GLY A 265 13.19 5.36 9.52
CA GLY A 265 14.08 6.47 9.89
C GLY A 265 14.95 6.98 8.73
N LEU A 266 15.51 6.09 7.92
CA LEU A 266 16.29 6.43 6.72
C LEU A 266 15.41 7.09 5.66
N ILE A 267 14.19 6.59 5.45
CA ILE A 267 13.23 7.17 4.49
C ILE A 267 12.84 8.60 4.93
N TYR A 268 12.53 8.80 6.21
CA TYR A 268 12.17 10.12 6.75
C TYR A 268 13.34 11.11 6.76
N GLY A 269 14.58 10.63 6.82
CA GLY A 269 15.79 11.46 6.70
C GLY A 269 16.22 11.74 5.26
N GLY A 270 15.95 10.82 4.33
CA GLY A 270 16.38 10.92 2.93
C GLY A 270 15.39 11.60 1.99
N LEU A 271 14.09 11.66 2.31
CA LEU A 271 13.08 12.29 1.46
C LEU A 271 12.98 13.80 1.70
N ASP A 272 13.52 14.60 0.78
CA ASP A 272 13.24 16.03 0.67
C ASP A 272 13.25 16.51 -0.80
N ASP A 273 12.82 17.75 -1.03
CA ASP A 273 13.01 18.44 -2.32
C ASP A 273 14.50 18.81 -2.47
N LEU A 274 15.23 18.14 -3.36
CA LEU A 274 16.68 18.28 -3.50
C LEU A 274 17.19 18.20 -4.94
N ASP A 275 18.37 18.79 -5.18
CA ASP A 275 19.17 18.54 -6.38
C ASP A 275 20.13 17.37 -6.12
N VAL A 276 20.04 16.35 -6.97
CA VAL A 276 20.81 15.12 -6.85
C VAL A 276 22.27 15.36 -7.21
N ASP A 277 22.56 16.30 -8.12
CA ASP A 277 23.94 16.60 -8.52
C ASP A 277 24.73 17.21 -7.33
N GLU A 278 24.08 17.90 -6.39
CA GLU A 278 24.68 18.40 -5.14
C GLU A 278 24.95 17.27 -4.12
N VAL A 279 23.97 16.39 -3.90
CA VAL A 279 24.06 15.28 -2.92
C VAL A 279 25.08 14.20 -3.36
N MET A 280 25.37 14.09 -4.65
CA MET A 280 26.37 13.17 -5.20
C MET A 280 27.82 13.58 -4.87
N VAL A 281 28.09 14.83 -4.49
CA VAL A 281 29.42 15.27 -4.07
C VAL A 281 29.69 14.78 -2.65
N GLN A 282 30.67 13.89 -2.47
CA GLN A 282 31.12 13.41 -1.16
C GLN A 282 32.18 14.36 -0.55
N ASN A 283 31.98 14.72 0.71
CA ASN A 283 32.85 15.59 1.51
C ASN A 283 33.15 14.96 2.88
N GLU A 284 34.31 15.25 3.47
CA GLU A 284 34.76 14.62 4.74
C GLU A 284 33.91 15.00 5.97
N ASN A 285 33.21 16.13 5.96
CA ASN A 285 32.46 16.68 7.10
C ASN A 285 30.95 16.74 6.84
N GLU A 286 30.38 15.69 6.23
CA GLU A 286 28.96 15.67 5.89
C GLU A 286 28.03 15.44 7.07
N THR A 287 26.87 16.09 7.00
CA THR A 287 25.79 15.81 7.94
C THR A 287 25.16 14.45 7.64
N PRO A 288 24.65 13.72 8.65
CA PRO A 288 23.92 12.46 8.43
C PRO A 288 22.76 12.61 7.43
N MET A 289 22.10 13.77 7.41
CA MET A 289 21.02 14.08 6.45
C MET A 289 21.46 13.90 4.99
N VAL A 290 22.65 14.40 4.61
CA VAL A 290 23.16 14.28 3.24
C VAL A 290 23.47 12.83 2.89
N ARG A 291 24.02 12.05 3.84
CA ARG A 291 24.22 10.60 3.66
C ARG A 291 22.89 9.85 3.49
N PHE A 292 21.86 10.19 4.27
CA PHE A 292 20.51 9.60 4.13
C PHE A 292 19.87 9.93 2.77
N GLN A 293 19.97 11.19 2.34
CA GLN A 293 19.52 11.64 1.01
C GLN A 293 20.24 10.88 -0.10
N ARG A 294 21.57 10.76 -0.03
CA ARG A 294 22.39 10.02 -1.00
C ARG A 294 21.99 8.55 -1.08
N ALA A 295 21.92 7.86 0.06
CA ALA A 295 21.52 6.45 0.12
C ALA A 295 20.11 6.25 -0.46
N LEU A 296 19.16 7.11 -0.13
CA LEU A 296 17.78 6.98 -0.62
C LEU A 296 17.64 7.31 -2.11
N VAL A 297 18.28 8.36 -2.63
CA VAL A 297 18.28 8.61 -4.07
C VAL A 297 18.99 7.48 -4.83
N GLY A 298 20.03 6.88 -4.24
CA GLY A 298 20.68 5.69 -4.76
C GLY A 298 19.72 4.51 -4.87
N LEU A 299 18.94 4.22 -3.82
CA LEU A 299 17.87 3.22 -3.84
C LEU A 299 16.80 3.55 -4.90
N LEU A 300 16.39 4.81 -5.04
CA LEU A 300 15.38 5.25 -6.01
C LEU A 300 15.89 5.29 -7.46
N SER A 301 17.21 5.33 -7.70
CA SER A 301 17.80 5.24 -9.05
C SER A 301 17.43 3.94 -9.77
N GLN A 302 17.22 2.86 -9.01
CA GLN A 302 16.87 1.54 -9.52
C GLN A 302 15.46 1.46 -10.15
N PRO A 303 14.36 1.77 -9.43
CA PRO A 303 13.04 1.87 -10.06
C PRO A 303 12.98 2.99 -11.12
N PHE A 304 13.73 4.10 -10.94
CA PHE A 304 13.79 5.18 -11.93
C PHE A 304 14.38 4.73 -13.28
N ASP A 305 15.55 4.08 -13.29
CA ASP A 305 16.16 3.50 -14.50
C ASP A 305 15.19 2.56 -15.23
N TYR A 306 14.49 1.73 -14.45
CA TYR A 306 13.50 0.81 -14.97
C TYR A 306 12.29 1.54 -15.56
N MET A 307 11.76 2.58 -14.90
CA MET A 307 10.62 3.37 -15.37
C MET A 307 10.94 4.06 -16.70
N VAL A 308 12.13 4.66 -16.83
CA VAL A 308 12.62 5.26 -18.08
C VAL A 308 12.69 4.21 -19.20
N ARG A 309 13.30 3.04 -18.94
CA ARG A 309 13.44 1.97 -19.95
C ARG A 309 12.12 1.32 -20.35
N ALA A 310 11.19 1.13 -19.41
CA ALA A 310 9.86 0.58 -19.67
C ALA A 310 8.88 1.63 -20.22
N ARG A 311 9.27 2.92 -20.23
CA ARG A 311 8.46 4.06 -20.68
C ARG A 311 7.17 4.25 -19.86
N THR A 312 7.20 3.87 -18.58
CA THR A 312 6.09 4.07 -17.63
C THR A 312 6.21 5.43 -16.94
N GLN A 313 5.11 6.19 -16.87
CA GLN A 313 5.13 7.51 -16.19
C GLN A 313 5.21 7.39 -14.67
N VAL A 314 4.80 6.25 -14.10
CA VAL A 314 4.69 6.04 -12.65
C VAL A 314 5.29 4.71 -12.22
N GLY A 315 5.62 4.60 -10.93
CA GLY A 315 6.19 3.42 -10.30
C GLY A 315 6.06 3.46 -8.79
N VAL A 316 6.55 2.42 -8.10
CA VAL A 316 6.51 2.29 -6.64
C VAL A 316 7.82 1.67 -6.16
N PHE A 317 8.41 2.24 -5.11
CA PHE A 317 9.44 1.59 -4.29
C PHE A 317 8.82 1.19 -2.96
N SER A 318 8.95 -0.07 -2.55
CA SER A 318 8.22 -0.62 -1.40
C SER A 318 9.13 -1.37 -0.44
N THR A 319 9.03 -1.07 0.85
CA THR A 319 9.63 -1.84 1.95
C THR A 319 8.63 -2.74 2.69
N GLY A 320 7.35 -2.68 2.33
CA GLY A 320 6.25 -3.31 3.07
C GLY A 320 5.74 -2.47 4.23
N GLU A 321 6.64 -1.83 4.98
CA GLU A 321 6.27 -0.80 5.97
C GLU A 321 5.87 0.52 5.28
N ALA A 322 6.60 0.89 4.22
CA ALA A 322 6.35 2.08 3.41
C ALA A 322 6.27 1.77 1.91
N ASP A 323 5.41 2.52 1.22
CA ASP A 323 5.37 2.66 -0.23
C ASP A 323 5.77 4.09 -0.60
N ILE A 324 6.77 4.26 -1.44
CA ILE A 324 7.12 5.52 -2.09
C ILE A 324 6.56 5.47 -3.52
N TYR A 325 5.49 6.22 -3.76
CA TYR A 325 4.87 6.35 -5.08
C TYR A 325 5.65 7.34 -5.92
N LEU A 326 6.02 6.95 -7.14
CA LEU A 326 6.95 7.66 -8.01
C LEU A 326 6.25 8.12 -9.30
N HIS A 327 6.63 9.30 -9.80
CA HIS A 327 6.15 9.85 -11.07
C HIS A 327 7.25 10.59 -11.84
N ILE A 328 7.29 10.41 -13.16
CA ILE A 328 8.18 11.11 -14.10
C ILE A 328 7.31 11.89 -15.11
N GLY A 329 7.48 13.22 -15.10
CA GLY A 329 6.78 14.13 -16.01
C GLY A 329 7.31 14.09 -17.45
N GLU A 330 7.00 15.13 -18.24
CA GLU A 330 7.58 15.27 -19.58
C GLU A 330 9.10 15.43 -19.52
N ASP A 331 9.60 16.23 -18.57
CA ASP A 331 11.01 16.28 -18.22
C ASP A 331 11.42 14.98 -17.49
N PRO A 332 12.28 14.13 -18.08
CA PRO A 332 12.76 12.93 -17.42
C PRO A 332 13.72 13.22 -16.25
N SER A 333 14.25 14.44 -16.14
CA SER A 333 15.27 14.81 -15.14
C SER A 333 14.73 14.93 -13.72
N THR A 334 13.41 15.04 -13.55
CA THR A 334 12.75 15.25 -12.26
C THR A 334 11.93 14.02 -11.87
N LEU A 335 12.28 13.40 -10.75
CA LEU A 335 11.51 12.34 -10.11
C LEU A 335 10.62 12.93 -9.01
N TYR A 336 9.31 12.77 -9.16
CA TYR A 336 8.34 13.13 -8.14
C TYR A 336 8.06 11.95 -7.20
N TYR A 337 7.92 12.20 -5.90
CA TYR A 337 7.66 11.17 -4.88
C TYR A 337 6.48 11.51 -3.96
N HIS A 338 5.78 10.50 -3.47
CA HIS A 338 4.86 10.61 -2.34
C HIS A 338 5.06 9.42 -1.40
N LEU A 339 5.20 9.68 -0.10
CA LEU A 339 5.39 8.65 0.93
C LEU A 339 4.07 8.22 1.55
N SER A 340 3.83 6.90 1.58
CA SER A 340 2.73 6.23 2.26
C SER A 340 3.29 5.24 3.27
N VAL A 341 2.81 5.28 4.52
CA VAL A 341 3.18 4.35 5.60
C VAL A 341 1.88 3.80 6.19
N PRO A 342 1.24 2.79 5.56
CA PRO A 342 -0.17 2.49 5.82
C PRO A 342 -0.48 2.12 7.28
N LYS A 343 0.46 1.51 8.00
CA LYS A 343 0.32 1.22 9.44
C LYS A 343 0.21 2.50 10.29
N GLY A 344 0.95 3.55 9.95
CA GLY A 344 0.91 4.85 10.64
C GLY A 344 -0.21 5.76 10.14
N ASP A 345 -0.43 5.83 8.82
CA ASP A 345 -1.50 6.64 8.22
C ASP A 345 -2.90 6.17 8.68
N VAL A 346 -3.10 4.86 8.78
CA VAL A 346 -4.37 4.26 9.22
C VAL A 346 -4.43 4.08 10.74
N GLY A 347 -3.38 3.50 11.34
CA GLY A 347 -3.40 2.96 12.70
C GLY A 347 -3.95 1.52 12.75
N ASP A 348 -4.21 1.02 13.96
CA ASP A 348 -4.71 -0.35 14.19
C ASP A 348 -6.15 -0.55 13.71
N GLU A 349 -6.93 0.53 13.60
CA GLU A 349 -8.31 0.51 13.11
C GLU A 349 -8.53 1.52 11.99
N THR A 350 -9.27 1.12 10.96
CA THR A 350 -9.60 2.01 9.83
C THR A 350 -10.67 3.06 10.16
N GLY A 351 -11.33 2.96 11.32
CA GLY A 351 -12.54 3.74 11.63
C GLY A 351 -13.76 3.40 10.76
N TRP A 352 -13.72 2.29 10.00
CA TRP A 352 -14.87 1.79 9.24
C TRP A 352 -15.95 1.24 10.17
N ASP A 353 -17.19 1.68 9.92
CA ASP A 353 -18.40 1.18 10.56
C ASP A 353 -19.52 1.22 9.50
N PRO A 354 -20.10 0.07 9.10
CA PRO A 354 -21.14 0.03 8.08
C PRO A 354 -22.44 0.72 8.50
N TYR A 355 -22.63 1.01 9.79
CA TYR A 355 -23.83 1.65 10.34
C TYR A 355 -23.69 3.16 10.58
N SER A 356 -22.50 3.74 10.46
CA SER A 356 -22.29 5.18 10.65
C SER A 356 -21.54 5.86 9.50
N ASN A 357 -21.66 7.19 9.42
CA ASN A 357 -20.94 8.02 8.44
C ASN A 357 -19.80 8.80 9.10
N ARG A 358 -19.14 8.16 10.07
CA ARG A 358 -17.93 8.69 10.74
C ARG A 358 -16.75 8.73 9.75
N PRO A 359 -15.76 9.60 9.97
CA PRO A 359 -14.52 9.56 9.19
C PRO A 359 -13.83 8.19 9.33
N ASN A 360 -13.53 7.57 8.20
CA ASN A 360 -12.70 6.36 8.11
C ASN A 360 -11.39 6.67 7.36
N ARG A 361 -10.47 5.72 7.29
CA ARG A 361 -9.17 5.84 6.61
C ARG A 361 -8.96 4.74 5.56
N LEU A 362 -10.04 4.14 5.05
CA LEU A 362 -9.98 3.01 4.11
C LEU A 362 -9.16 3.30 2.85
N HIS A 363 -9.20 4.54 2.36
CA HIS A 363 -8.45 5.00 1.20
C HIS A 363 -6.93 5.09 1.45
N LEU A 364 -6.49 5.15 2.71
CA LEU A 364 -5.08 5.20 3.13
C LEU A 364 -4.49 3.81 3.43
N THR A 365 -5.32 2.76 3.47
CA THR A 365 -4.84 1.37 3.59
C THR A 365 -3.95 0.99 2.40
N ALA A 366 -3.06 0.01 2.58
CA ALA A 366 -2.14 -0.43 1.53
C ALA A 366 -2.90 -0.83 0.24
N VAL A 367 -3.98 -1.61 0.38
CA VAL A 367 -4.87 -1.96 -0.74
C VAL A 367 -5.62 -0.73 -1.27
N GLY A 368 -6.04 0.17 -0.38
CA GLY A 368 -6.77 1.39 -0.73
C GLY A 368 -5.99 2.34 -1.65
N ARG A 369 -4.75 2.69 -1.26
CA ARG A 369 -3.83 3.50 -2.08
C ARG A 369 -3.38 2.74 -3.32
N SER A 370 -2.97 1.47 -3.18
CA SER A 370 -2.49 0.67 -4.32
C SER A 370 -3.57 0.50 -5.42
N LEU A 371 -4.85 0.32 -5.04
CA LEU A 371 -5.97 0.27 -5.97
C LEU A 371 -6.16 1.59 -6.72
N ALA A 372 -6.22 2.72 -6.00
CA ALA A 372 -6.46 4.01 -6.61
C ALA A 372 -5.29 4.46 -7.50
N PHE A 373 -4.05 4.24 -7.06
CA PHE A 373 -2.85 4.41 -7.88
C PHE A 373 -2.84 3.50 -9.11
N THR A 374 -3.24 2.24 -9.00
CA THR A 374 -3.32 1.34 -10.17
C THR A 374 -4.34 1.84 -11.18
N LEU A 375 -5.54 2.22 -10.74
CA LEU A 375 -6.57 2.78 -11.62
C LEU A 375 -6.15 4.11 -12.27
N GLN A 376 -5.33 4.91 -11.59
CA GLN A 376 -4.69 6.09 -12.14
C GLN A 376 -3.65 5.72 -13.21
N ALA A 377 -2.76 4.78 -12.92
CA ALA A 377 -1.71 4.31 -13.83
C ALA A 377 -2.29 3.69 -15.11
N LEU A 378 -3.40 2.94 -15.01
CA LEU A 378 -4.08 2.34 -16.18
C LEU A 378 -4.65 3.38 -17.16
N LYS A 379 -4.93 4.60 -16.69
CA LYS A 379 -5.37 5.72 -17.55
C LYS A 379 -4.20 6.48 -18.19
N MET A 380 -2.97 6.25 -17.74
CA MET A 380 -1.78 6.91 -18.28
C MET A 380 -1.30 6.19 -19.54
N GLN A 381 -1.02 6.94 -20.60
CA GLN A 381 -0.38 6.38 -21.79
C GLN A 381 1.11 6.14 -21.53
N GLN A 382 1.69 5.10 -22.13
CA GLN A 382 3.14 4.91 -22.09
C GLN A 382 3.85 6.04 -22.84
N ARG A 383 5.04 6.43 -22.38
CA ARG A 383 5.90 7.40 -23.05
C ARG A 383 6.31 6.88 -24.44
N SER A 384 6.51 7.81 -25.37
CA SER A 384 6.91 7.46 -26.74
C SER A 384 8.32 6.84 -26.77
N GLN A 385 8.62 6.08 -27.84
CA GLN A 385 9.97 5.52 -28.02
C GLN A 385 11.03 6.63 -28.10
N ALA A 386 10.70 7.76 -28.75
CA ALA A 386 11.57 8.93 -28.85
C ALA A 386 11.87 9.56 -27.48
N TRP A 387 10.87 9.67 -26.60
CA TRP A 387 11.06 10.14 -25.22
C TRP A 387 12.01 9.21 -24.45
N GLY A 388 11.83 7.89 -24.57
CA GLY A 388 12.69 6.91 -23.91
C GLY A 388 14.15 6.98 -24.37
N LEU A 389 14.38 7.12 -25.68
CA LEU A 389 15.73 7.29 -26.23
C LEU A 389 16.38 8.59 -25.77
N HIS A 390 15.66 9.71 -25.83
CA HIS A 390 16.14 11.01 -25.34
C HIS A 390 16.50 10.97 -23.85
N ALA A 391 15.65 10.36 -23.00
CA ALA A 391 15.92 10.22 -21.58
C ALA A 391 17.18 9.38 -21.31
N VAL A 392 17.37 8.25 -22.01
CA VAL A 392 18.57 7.40 -21.89
C VAL A 392 19.86 8.12 -22.30
N ASP A 393 19.79 9.04 -23.26
CA ASP A 393 20.94 9.80 -23.78
C ASP A 393 21.30 11.02 -22.91
N THR A 394 20.32 11.66 -22.27
CA THR A 394 20.48 12.93 -21.54
C THR A 394 20.62 12.79 -20.01
N LEU A 395 20.14 11.69 -19.43
CA LEU A 395 20.17 11.48 -17.99
C LEU A 395 21.55 11.05 -17.49
N PRO A 396 22.02 11.60 -16.36
CA PRO A 396 23.26 11.15 -15.72
C PRO A 396 23.10 9.72 -15.17
N ARG A 397 24.24 9.08 -14.90
CA ARG A 397 24.28 7.76 -14.27
C ARG A 397 24.56 7.87 -12.78
N TRP A 398 24.17 6.82 -12.06
CA TRP A 398 24.60 6.58 -10.69
C TRP A 398 26.00 5.97 -10.69
N GLU A 399 26.91 6.56 -9.92
CA GLU A 399 28.35 6.25 -9.93
C GLU A 399 28.85 5.70 -8.58
N ILE A 400 28.11 5.94 -7.49
CA ILE A 400 28.47 5.52 -6.13
C ILE A 400 28.01 4.07 -5.90
N VAL A 401 28.83 3.28 -5.22
CA VAL A 401 28.43 1.93 -4.78
C VAL A 401 27.38 2.07 -3.69
N LEU A 402 26.15 1.58 -3.93
CA LEU A 402 25.07 1.71 -2.96
C LEU A 402 25.29 0.86 -1.70
N ALA A 403 26.12 -0.19 -1.77
CA ALA A 403 26.61 -0.92 -0.60
C ALA A 403 27.32 0.03 0.37
N ASP A 404 28.41 0.62 -0.10
CA ASP A 404 29.29 1.50 0.64
C ASP A 404 28.52 2.69 1.22
N ALA A 405 27.61 3.31 0.44
CA ALA A 405 26.78 4.43 0.90
C ALA A 405 25.71 4.06 1.95
N LEU A 406 25.35 2.77 2.08
CA LEU A 406 24.49 2.27 3.16
C LEU A 406 25.32 1.85 4.38
N ASP A 407 26.47 1.22 4.16
CA ASP A 407 27.40 0.79 5.22
C ASP A 407 28.11 2.00 5.89
N GLU A 408 28.22 3.15 5.19
CA GLU A 408 28.64 4.46 5.72
C GLU A 408 27.68 5.05 6.77
N ILE A 409 26.45 4.52 6.90
CA ILE A 409 25.44 5.01 7.83
C ILE A 409 25.45 4.14 9.09
N ALA A 410 25.90 4.69 10.21
CA ALA A 410 25.87 3.99 11.48
C ALA A 410 24.42 3.85 12.00
N GLU A 411 24.10 2.71 12.63
CA GLU A 411 22.73 2.42 13.08
C GLU A 411 22.22 3.45 14.10
N GLU A 412 23.12 4.01 14.93
CA GLU A 412 22.83 5.01 15.94
C GLU A 412 22.52 6.40 15.35
N GLU A 413 22.94 6.66 14.11
CA GLU A 413 22.63 7.90 13.39
C GLU A 413 21.24 7.86 12.77
N VAL A 414 20.75 6.66 12.41
CA VAL A 414 19.45 6.50 11.76
C VAL A 414 18.35 7.01 12.72
N PRO A 415 17.54 8.01 12.30
CA PRO A 415 16.51 8.55 13.17
C PRO A 415 15.50 7.49 13.60
N SER A 416 14.83 7.71 14.74
CA SER A 416 13.73 6.84 15.17
C SER A 416 12.73 6.59 14.03
N SER A 417 12.41 5.31 13.81
CA SER A 417 11.35 4.84 12.90
C SER A 417 9.93 5.14 13.42
N GLU A 418 9.79 5.88 14.53
CA GLU A 418 8.52 6.46 14.98
C GLU A 418 7.80 7.16 13.80
N TYR A 419 6.51 6.91 13.68
CA TYR A 419 5.73 7.37 12.54
C TYR A 419 5.70 8.91 12.46
N ARG A 420 6.13 9.44 11.32
CA ARG A 420 6.08 10.87 11.00
C ARG A 420 5.02 11.08 9.93
N PRO A 421 3.84 11.63 10.27
CA PRO A 421 2.83 11.93 9.27
C PRO A 421 3.37 12.94 8.24
N PRO A 422 2.96 12.84 6.96
CA PRO A 422 3.26 13.87 5.97
C PRO A 422 2.88 15.26 6.50
N LYS A 423 3.77 16.26 6.35
CA LYS A 423 3.58 17.61 6.89
C LYS A 423 2.21 18.15 6.45
N PRO A 424 1.25 18.36 7.38
CA PRO A 424 -0.11 18.74 6.99
C PRO A 424 -0.12 20.16 6.39
N LYS A 425 -0.87 20.35 5.31
CA LYS A 425 -1.29 21.70 4.91
C LYS A 425 -2.26 22.22 5.98
N PRO A 426 -2.10 23.45 6.49
CA PRO A 426 -3.14 24.07 7.31
C PRO A 426 -4.42 24.20 6.49
N ASP A 427 -5.58 23.97 7.13
CA ASP A 427 -6.89 23.74 6.50
C ASP A 427 -6.94 22.58 5.49
N ASN A 428 -7.15 21.37 6.01
CA ASN A 428 -8.44 20.69 5.91
C ASN A 428 -8.39 19.34 6.66
N PHE A 429 -9.38 19.08 7.54
CA PHE A 429 -9.73 17.70 7.89
C PHE A 429 -10.42 17.08 6.67
N VAL A 430 -9.63 16.59 5.71
CA VAL A 430 -10.20 16.00 4.49
C VAL A 430 -10.96 14.73 4.87
N ARG A 431 -12.29 14.81 4.72
CA ARG A 431 -13.20 13.73 5.07
C ARG A 431 -13.07 12.63 4.02
N SER A 432 -12.84 11.39 4.47
CA SER A 432 -12.65 10.21 3.61
C SER A 432 -13.55 10.22 2.36
N PRO A 433 -13.02 10.01 1.15
CA PRO A 433 -13.83 9.92 -0.06
C PRO A 433 -14.72 8.67 -0.04
N ILE A 434 -14.44 7.66 0.79
CA ILE A 434 -15.22 6.42 0.93
C ILE A 434 -16.37 6.65 1.93
N GLN A 435 -17.56 6.91 1.39
CA GLN A 435 -18.82 7.09 2.14
C GLN A 435 -19.97 6.35 1.43
N LEU A 436 -20.59 5.35 2.08
CA LEU A 436 -21.70 4.57 1.48
C LEU A 436 -23.03 5.33 1.40
N ARG A 437 -23.20 6.47 2.09
CA ARG A 437 -24.49 7.19 2.08
C ARG A 437 -24.51 8.28 1.02
N ARG A 438 -25.45 8.17 0.07
CA ARG A 438 -25.78 9.25 -0.87
C ARG A 438 -25.83 10.59 -0.14
N ARG A 439 -25.03 11.56 -0.60
CA ARG A 439 -25.37 12.97 -0.48
C ARG A 439 -26.78 13.09 -1.07
N ARG A 440 -27.80 13.33 -0.24
CA ARG A 440 -29.04 13.93 -0.74
C ARG A 440 -28.55 15.18 -1.46
N THR A 441 -28.78 15.25 -2.77
CA THR A 441 -28.65 16.49 -3.50
C THR A 441 -29.49 17.49 -2.73
N GLU A 442 -28.87 18.46 -2.07
CA GLU A 442 -29.65 19.59 -1.59
C GLU A 442 -30.30 20.18 -2.83
N PRO A 443 -31.64 20.32 -2.86
CA PRO A 443 -32.25 21.04 -3.95
C PRO A 443 -31.66 22.44 -3.90
N THR A 444 -30.92 22.81 -4.93
CA THR A 444 -30.51 24.19 -5.17
C THR A 444 -31.75 25.07 -4.95
N PRO A 445 -31.69 26.12 -4.12
CA PRO A 445 -32.82 27.01 -3.95
C PRO A 445 -33.10 27.66 -5.30
N SER A 446 -34.11 27.17 -6.01
CA SER A 446 -34.55 27.76 -7.26
C SER A 446 -35.07 29.15 -6.94
N ASN A 447 -34.54 30.16 -7.62
CA ASN A 447 -34.95 31.55 -7.48
C ASN A 447 -36.37 31.76 -8.02
N CYS A 448 -37.37 31.31 -7.28
CA CYS A 448 -38.76 31.69 -7.45
C CYS A 448 -39.05 32.85 -6.47
N ARG A 449 -38.86 34.08 -6.95
CA ARG A 449 -39.28 35.30 -6.23
C ARG A 449 -40.78 35.25 -5.93
N PRO A 450 -41.23 35.47 -4.69
CA PRO A 450 -42.55 36.03 -4.43
C PRO A 450 -42.47 37.54 -4.64
N ALA A 451 -43.32 38.08 -5.52
CA ALA A 451 -43.49 39.52 -5.63
C ALA A 451 -44.33 40.03 -4.45
N GLN A 452 -43.73 40.91 -3.65
CA GLN A 452 -44.47 42.02 -3.03
C GLN A 452 -44.67 43.08 -4.15
N GLN A 453 -45.73 43.91 -4.21
CA GLN A 453 -46.57 44.43 -3.13
C GLN A 453 -47.80 45.21 -3.70
N TYR A 454 -48.82 45.42 -2.85
CA TYR A 454 -49.83 46.51 -2.84
C TYR A 454 -51.08 46.56 -3.76
N GLY A 455 -52.18 47.02 -3.14
CA GLY A 455 -53.47 47.43 -3.72
C GLY A 455 -54.50 46.28 -3.80
N GLY A 456 -55.71 46.35 -3.24
CA GLY A 456 -56.41 47.43 -2.50
C GLY A 456 -57.94 47.28 -2.73
N SER A 457 -58.77 47.77 -1.79
CA SER A 457 -60.25 47.83 -1.85
C SER A 457 -61.08 46.53 -1.73
N ASP A 458 -61.76 46.45 -0.58
CA ASP A 458 -63.23 46.48 -0.40
C ASP A 458 -64.15 45.23 -0.50
N ASP A 459 -65.12 45.30 0.43
CA ASP A 459 -66.48 44.74 0.52
C ASP A 459 -66.80 43.30 1.04
N GLU A 460 -67.30 43.34 2.28
CA GLU A 460 -68.48 42.68 2.87
C GLU A 460 -68.64 41.14 2.98
N GLY A 461 -69.07 40.72 4.20
CA GLY A 461 -69.61 39.39 4.49
C GLY A 461 -69.40 38.94 5.95
N GLY A 462 -70.34 39.26 6.86
CA GLY A 462 -70.37 38.70 8.23
C GLY A 462 -70.86 37.24 8.27
N ASP A 463 -71.05 36.56 9.41
CA ASP A 463 -70.85 36.91 10.83
C ASP A 463 -70.51 35.59 11.61
N PRO A 464 -70.83 35.37 12.90
CA PRO A 464 -69.83 35.04 13.93
C PRO A 464 -69.75 33.54 14.27
N TYR A 465 -68.76 33.16 15.10
CA TYR A 465 -68.97 32.53 16.43
C TYR A 465 -67.68 31.88 16.99
N THR A 466 -67.56 31.92 18.32
CA THR A 466 -66.63 31.14 19.20
C THR A 466 -65.12 31.52 19.18
N PRO A 467 -64.41 31.36 20.33
CA PRO A 467 -63.74 32.54 20.89
C PRO A 467 -62.23 32.39 21.16
N SER A 468 -61.63 33.54 21.50
CA SER A 468 -60.22 33.79 21.76
C SER A 468 -59.54 32.87 22.79
N ARG A 469 -58.26 32.57 22.56
CA ARG A 469 -57.28 32.39 23.66
C ARG A 469 -55.90 32.98 23.34
N SER A 470 -55.75 34.24 23.75
CA SER A 470 -54.55 34.95 24.22
C SER A 470 -53.16 34.31 24.06
N GLN A 471 -52.26 35.05 23.40
CA GLN A 471 -50.84 35.17 23.80
C GLN A 471 -50.73 36.11 25.03
N PRO A 472 -49.67 35.97 25.86
CA PRO A 472 -48.56 36.94 25.87
C PRO A 472 -47.17 36.23 25.84
N SER A 473 -46.11 36.67 25.15
CA SER A 473 -45.32 37.92 25.16
C SER A 473 -44.04 37.88 26.04
N SER A 474 -42.88 37.77 25.38
CA SER A 474 -41.60 38.49 25.61
C SER A 474 -41.06 38.86 27.03
N ARG A 475 -39.85 38.35 27.34
CA ARG A 475 -38.58 39.03 27.80
C ARG A 475 -38.65 40.28 28.72
N PRO A 476 -37.75 40.41 29.75
CA PRO A 476 -36.34 40.86 29.54
C PRO A 476 -35.27 40.28 30.54
N LYS A 477 -33.94 40.28 30.26
CA LYS A 477 -32.81 41.15 30.77
C LYS A 477 -32.80 41.44 32.30
N GLN A 478 -31.70 41.57 33.07
CA GLN A 478 -30.27 41.88 32.82
C GLN A 478 -29.39 41.75 34.12
N LYS A 479 -28.04 41.59 34.03
CA LYS A 479 -26.93 42.13 34.92
C LYS A 479 -26.94 41.84 36.47
N GLU A 480 -25.85 41.85 37.27
CA GLU A 480 -24.37 41.96 37.11
C GLU A 480 -23.58 41.52 38.41
N GLN A 481 -22.25 41.32 38.28
CA GLN A 481 -21.16 41.28 39.32
C GLN A 481 -21.01 39.98 40.15
N GLU A 482 -19.81 39.53 40.58
CA GLU A 482 -18.59 40.24 41.04
C GLU A 482 -17.27 39.36 40.93
N SER A 483 -16.06 39.98 41.04
CA SER A 483 -14.76 39.48 41.61
C SER A 483 -14.33 37.97 41.56
N SER A 484 -13.09 37.49 41.27
CA SER A 484 -11.72 38.07 41.20
C SER A 484 -10.65 37.14 40.55
N ARG A 485 -9.48 37.71 40.21
CA ARG A 485 -8.15 37.11 39.89
C ARG A 485 -7.78 35.75 40.54
N SER A 486 -7.07 34.87 39.79
CA SER A 486 -5.61 34.57 39.93
C SER A 486 -5.17 33.31 39.14
N GLU A 487 -3.88 33.23 38.76
CA GLU A 487 -3.24 32.13 38.02
C GLU A 487 -2.79 30.95 38.91
N PRO A 488 -2.55 29.74 38.36
CA PRO A 488 -1.90 28.63 39.07
C PRO A 488 -0.38 28.50 38.76
N PRO A 489 0.50 28.28 39.76
CA PRO A 489 1.91 27.98 39.56
C PRO A 489 2.27 26.47 39.63
N SER A 490 3.55 26.17 39.36
CA SER A 490 4.15 24.87 39.05
C SER A 490 5.07 24.27 40.14
N PHE A 491 5.65 23.07 39.89
CA PHE A 491 6.69 22.33 40.66
C PHE A 491 6.24 21.62 41.97
N SER A 492 6.89 20.56 42.50
CA SER A 492 7.71 19.44 41.94
C SER A 492 8.10 18.41 43.04
N LYS A 493 8.48 17.17 42.68
CA LYS A 493 9.36 16.19 43.37
C LYS A 493 9.20 15.92 44.90
N PHE A 494 9.05 14.64 45.30
CA PHE A 494 10.11 13.81 45.94
C PHE A 494 9.66 12.37 46.27
N SER A 495 10.62 11.44 46.43
CA SER A 495 10.44 10.05 46.90
C SER A 495 10.37 9.94 48.44
N PRO A 496 10.12 8.73 48.99
CA PRO A 496 11.18 8.15 49.85
C PRO A 496 11.37 6.61 49.78
N TRP A 497 12.47 6.16 50.39
CA TRP A 497 12.81 4.78 50.82
C TRP A 497 11.96 4.38 52.05
N GLY A 498 11.92 3.18 52.67
CA GLY A 498 12.59 1.88 52.52
C GLY A 498 12.48 1.06 53.85
N GLU A 499 12.86 -0.23 53.83
CA GLU A 499 13.18 -1.15 54.97
C GLU A 499 12.15 -2.10 55.66
N SER A 500 12.57 -3.38 55.75
CA SER A 500 12.45 -4.42 56.82
C SER A 500 11.06 -4.95 57.28
N THR A 501 10.83 -6.28 57.45
CA THR A 501 11.46 -7.21 58.43
C THR A 501 11.06 -8.69 58.11
N THR A 502 11.92 -9.65 57.75
CA THR A 502 12.74 -10.63 58.55
C THR A 502 12.05 -11.97 58.98
N LEU A 503 12.87 -13.05 59.10
CA LEU A 503 12.63 -14.40 59.71
C LEU A 503 12.14 -15.52 58.75
N LEU A 504 12.61 -16.80 58.78
CA LEU A 504 13.63 -17.50 59.59
C LEU A 504 14.17 -18.78 58.87
N HIS A 505 15.43 -19.16 59.13
CA HIS A 505 16.03 -20.49 58.92
C HIS A 505 15.91 -21.33 60.23
N PRO A 506 16.26 -22.64 60.35
CA PRO A 506 17.39 -23.38 59.73
C PRO A 506 16.94 -24.76 59.15
N HIS A 507 17.66 -25.92 59.10
CA HIS A 507 19.01 -26.37 59.47
C HIS A 507 19.45 -27.57 58.57
N VAL A 508 20.67 -28.08 58.72
CA VAL A 508 21.23 -29.32 58.09
C VAL A 508 21.83 -30.23 59.19
N PRO A 509 22.01 -31.56 59.01
CA PRO A 509 23.40 -32.07 58.91
C PRO A 509 23.61 -33.37 58.08
N THR A 510 24.73 -33.41 57.33
CA THR A 510 25.77 -34.50 57.12
C THR A 510 25.40 -36.01 57.16
N ARG A 511 26.10 -36.97 56.50
CA ARG A 511 27.54 -37.09 56.14
C ARG A 511 27.82 -38.33 55.22
N ASP A 512 29.00 -38.34 54.57
CA ASP A 512 29.84 -39.45 54.01
C ASP A 512 29.25 -40.82 53.60
N ASP A 513 29.58 -41.31 52.38
CA ASP A 513 30.42 -42.53 52.23
C ASP A 513 30.99 -42.79 50.81
N GLU A 514 32.03 -43.63 50.72
CA GLU A 514 32.84 -43.88 49.51
C GLU A 514 32.31 -44.99 48.56
N ARG A 515 32.60 -44.89 47.24
CA ARG A 515 33.27 -46.00 46.49
C ARG A 515 33.75 -45.66 45.06
N THR A 516 35.00 -46.03 44.80
CA THR A 516 35.64 -46.13 43.47
C THR A 516 35.44 -47.50 42.82
N TRP A 517 35.41 -47.62 41.47
CA TRP A 517 35.95 -48.72 40.62
C TRP A 517 35.78 -48.29 39.13
N ARG A 518 36.80 -47.77 38.44
CA ARG A 518 37.90 -48.42 37.65
C ARG A 518 37.52 -49.04 36.28
N ARG A 519 38.19 -48.50 35.23
CA ARG A 519 38.54 -49.10 33.91
C ARG A 519 37.36 -49.33 32.92
N SER A 520 37.51 -49.26 31.59
CA SER A 520 38.71 -49.34 30.72
C SER A 520 38.59 -48.47 29.46
N GLY A 521 39.72 -47.95 28.94
CA GLY A 521 40.00 -47.85 27.49
C GLY A 521 41.07 -48.90 27.12
N PRO A 522 41.85 -48.78 26.02
CA PRO A 522 41.77 -47.79 24.92
C PRO A 522 42.03 -48.40 23.51
N GLY A 523 42.16 -47.54 22.48
CA GLY A 523 42.87 -47.83 21.21
C GLY A 523 41.99 -48.28 20.02
N LEU A 524 42.44 -48.12 18.76
CA LEU A 524 43.70 -47.59 18.23
C LEU A 524 43.57 -47.35 16.71
N SER A 525 44.42 -46.46 16.16
CA SER A 525 44.59 -46.10 14.73
C SER A 525 43.64 -45.04 14.16
#